data_AF-A0A656JRZ2-F1
#
_entry.id   AF-A0A656JRZ2-F1
#
_cell.length_a   1.000
_cell.length_b   1.000
_cell.length_c   1.000
_cell.angle_alpha   90.00
_cell.angle_beta   90.00
_cell.angle_gamma   90.00
#
_symmetry.space_group_name_H-M   'P 1'
#
loop_
_entity.id
_entity.type
_entity.pdbx_description
1 polymer ?
#
loop_
_entity_poly.entity_id
_entity_poly.type
_entity_poly.pdbx_seq_one_letter_code
_entity_poly.pdbx_strand_id
1 'polypeptide(L)'
;VYGPLVIDAKEPEPFTYEREHVVMLTDWTDEDPARVMKKLKKQSDYYNNNKRTVGDFINDVGEKGWSATTSERWMWAQMKMNPTDLADVSGATYTYLMNGQAPNMNWTGLFKPRERIRLRFINGSSMTYFDVRIPGLKMTVVASDGLHVKPVVVDELRIAVAETFDVIVEPADGAYTLFAQSMDRTGFARGTLTSRPGLQAVVPPLDPRPLLSMDDMGMAGMDHGSMNHSAKPAMDGMAGMDHSKM
;
A
#
# COMPACT_ATOMS: atom_id res chain seq x y z
N VAL A 1 6.17 -20.43 -4.82
CA VAL A 1 4.89 -21.16 -4.77
C VAL A 1 4.14 -20.63 -3.57
N TYR A 2 2.96 -20.05 -3.80
CA TYR A 2 2.10 -19.47 -2.76
C TYR A 2 0.64 -19.76 -3.13
N GLY A 3 -0.26 -19.67 -2.16
CA GLY A 3 -1.69 -19.82 -2.38
C GLY A 3 -2.47 -19.49 -1.11
N PRO A 4 -3.76 -19.14 -1.25
CA PRO A 4 -4.61 -18.87 -0.10
C PRO A 4 -4.96 -20.18 0.63
N LEU A 5 -5.00 -20.12 1.97
CA LEU A 5 -5.55 -21.17 2.82
C LEU A 5 -6.71 -20.57 3.62
N VAL A 6 -7.93 -21.04 3.37
CA VAL A 6 -9.11 -20.64 4.14
C VAL A 6 -9.41 -21.74 5.15
N ILE A 7 -9.55 -21.35 6.41
CA ILE A 7 -9.95 -22.24 7.51
C ILE A 7 -11.31 -21.78 7.98
N ASP A 8 -12.34 -22.58 7.74
CA ASP A 8 -13.69 -22.26 8.17
C ASP A 8 -13.83 -22.36 9.69
N ALA A 9 -14.54 -21.39 10.26
CA ALA A 9 -14.85 -21.38 11.68
C ALA A 9 -15.77 -22.57 12.03
N LYS A 10 -15.51 -23.18 13.18
CA LYS A 10 -16.38 -24.23 13.72
C LYS A 10 -17.76 -23.70 14.09
N GLU A 11 -17.79 -22.47 14.61
CA GLU A 11 -19.02 -21.77 15.01
C GLU A 11 -19.42 -20.77 13.93
N PRO A 12 -20.72 -20.46 13.79
CA PRO A 12 -21.20 -19.47 12.83
C PRO A 12 -20.56 -18.10 13.05
N GLU A 13 -20.17 -17.46 11.94
CA GLU A 13 -19.60 -16.12 11.95
C GLU A 13 -20.65 -15.08 12.40
N PRO A 14 -20.25 -13.95 13.01
CA PRO A 14 -21.16 -12.91 13.51
C PRO A 14 -21.79 -12.04 12.40
N PHE A 15 -21.69 -12.46 11.14
CA PHE A 15 -22.21 -11.78 9.96
C PHE A 15 -22.67 -12.80 8.91
N THR A 16 -23.50 -12.36 7.97
CA THR A 16 -24.04 -13.20 6.90
C THR A 16 -23.60 -12.70 5.52
N TYR A 17 -23.46 -13.64 4.59
CA TYR A 17 -23.17 -13.43 3.18
C TYR A 17 -23.73 -14.62 2.39
N GLU A 18 -24.06 -14.40 1.12
CA GLU A 18 -24.54 -15.46 0.23
C GLU A 18 -23.45 -15.97 -0.71
N ARG A 19 -22.37 -15.20 -0.90
CA ARG A 19 -21.26 -15.55 -1.78
C ARG A 19 -19.93 -15.13 -1.19
N GLU A 20 -18.90 -15.92 -1.48
CA GLU A 20 -17.52 -15.58 -1.20
C GLU A 20 -16.71 -15.53 -2.50
N HIS A 21 -15.79 -14.56 -2.57
CA HIS A 21 -14.64 -14.59 -3.47
C HIS A 21 -13.34 -14.38 -2.68
N VAL A 22 -12.35 -15.23 -2.92
CA VAL A 22 -10.97 -14.96 -2.50
C VAL A 22 -10.31 -14.04 -3.52
N VAL A 23 -9.70 -12.97 -3.03
CA VAL A 23 -8.96 -11.98 -3.82
C VAL A 23 -7.53 -11.93 -3.32
N MET A 24 -6.66 -12.68 -3.99
CA MET A 24 -5.23 -12.70 -3.74
C MET A 24 -4.52 -11.65 -4.59
N LEU A 25 -3.89 -10.68 -3.95
CA LEU A 25 -3.05 -9.65 -4.57
C LEU A 25 -1.58 -10.07 -4.49
N THR A 26 -0.86 -9.93 -5.60
CA THR A 26 0.58 -10.24 -5.66
C THR A 26 1.32 -9.29 -6.60
N ASP A 27 2.63 -9.13 -6.40
CA ASP A 27 3.54 -8.52 -7.38
C ASP A 27 4.34 -9.60 -8.12
N TRP A 28 4.64 -9.34 -9.39
CA TRP A 28 5.41 -10.22 -10.26
C TRP A 28 6.49 -9.43 -10.98
N THR A 29 7.68 -10.01 -11.13
CA THR A 29 8.76 -9.45 -11.95
C THR A 29 9.30 -10.54 -12.87
N ASP A 30 9.60 -10.15 -14.11
CA ASP A 30 10.37 -11.00 -15.04
C ASP A 30 11.88 -10.87 -14.81
N GLU A 31 12.32 -9.92 -13.99
CA GLU A 31 13.71 -9.80 -13.58
C GLU A 31 14.06 -10.85 -12.53
N ASP A 32 15.26 -11.43 -12.65
CA ASP A 32 15.82 -12.34 -11.65
C ASP A 32 15.85 -11.69 -10.25
N PRO A 33 15.24 -12.31 -9.21
CA PRO A 33 15.17 -11.73 -7.87
C PRO A 33 16.54 -11.45 -7.23
N ALA A 34 17.57 -12.26 -7.51
CA ALA A 34 18.92 -12.03 -6.99
C ALA A 34 19.56 -10.80 -7.67
N ARG A 35 19.21 -10.52 -8.92
CA ARG A 35 19.60 -9.30 -9.62
C ARG A 35 18.88 -8.06 -9.05
N VAL A 36 17.58 -8.15 -8.78
CA VAL A 36 16.82 -7.08 -8.10
C VAL A 36 17.48 -6.75 -6.77
N MET A 37 17.71 -7.75 -5.92
CA MET A 37 18.38 -7.58 -4.63
C MET A 37 19.78 -6.97 -4.77
N LYS A 38 20.57 -7.40 -5.76
CA LYS A 38 21.92 -6.86 -6.01
C LYS A 38 21.90 -5.37 -6.41
N LYS A 39 20.89 -4.94 -7.18
CA LYS A 39 20.71 -3.52 -7.52
C LYS A 39 20.35 -2.71 -6.27
N LEU A 40 19.35 -3.14 -5.50
CA LEU A 40 18.90 -2.46 -4.29
C LEU A 40 20.01 -2.32 -3.24
N LYS A 41 20.83 -3.35 -3.06
CA LYS A 41 22.00 -3.29 -2.16
C LYS A 41 23.08 -2.28 -2.59
N LYS A 42 23.17 -1.97 -3.88
CA LYS A 42 24.15 -1.01 -4.42
C LYS A 42 23.58 0.41 -4.50
N GLN A 43 22.30 0.51 -4.79
CA GLN A 43 21.58 1.76 -4.97
C GLN A 43 20.11 1.51 -4.62
N SER A 44 19.67 2.01 -3.46
CA SER A 44 18.31 1.78 -2.94
C SER A 44 17.24 2.39 -3.83
N ASP A 45 17.50 3.56 -4.42
CA ASP A 45 16.56 4.31 -5.25
C ASP A 45 16.58 3.89 -6.73
N TYR A 46 17.14 2.73 -7.07
CA TYR A 46 17.39 2.31 -8.46
C TYR A 46 16.12 2.26 -9.31
N TYR A 47 14.99 1.81 -8.74
CA TYR A 47 13.72 1.71 -9.46
C TYR A 47 12.81 2.92 -9.27
N ASN A 48 13.32 3.99 -8.66
CA ASN A 48 12.60 5.24 -8.49
C ASN A 48 12.90 6.21 -9.64
N ASN A 49 11.98 6.21 -10.62
CA ASN A 49 12.03 7.11 -11.77
C ASN A 49 11.37 8.47 -11.52
N ASN A 50 10.74 8.68 -10.36
CA ASN A 50 9.93 9.86 -10.06
C ASN A 50 10.70 10.89 -9.24
N LYS A 51 11.93 11.21 -9.64
CA LYS A 51 12.79 12.14 -8.89
C LYS A 51 12.30 13.59 -9.03
N ARG A 52 12.49 14.37 -7.97
CA ARG A 52 12.13 15.80 -7.93
C ARG A 52 12.95 16.58 -8.95
N THR A 53 12.32 17.52 -9.63
CA THR A 53 12.87 18.33 -10.71
C THR A 53 13.12 19.78 -10.28
N VAL A 54 13.80 20.55 -11.13
CA VAL A 54 13.93 22.01 -10.94
C VAL A 54 12.56 22.70 -11.00
N GLY A 55 11.64 22.22 -11.83
CA GLY A 55 10.26 22.73 -11.87
C GLY A 55 9.54 22.53 -10.55
N ASP A 56 9.69 21.36 -9.93
CA ASP A 56 9.13 21.08 -8.61
C ASP A 56 9.68 22.02 -7.55
N PHE A 57 10.98 22.33 -7.60
CA PHE A 57 11.60 23.28 -6.68
C PHE A 57 11.03 24.70 -6.84
N ILE A 58 10.82 25.17 -8.07
CA ILE A 58 10.20 26.49 -8.32
C ILE A 58 8.78 26.53 -7.75
N ASN A 59 8.00 25.47 -7.96
CA ASN A 59 6.64 25.36 -7.42
C ASN A 59 6.66 25.36 -5.88
N ASP A 60 7.54 24.57 -5.27
CA ASP A 60 7.69 24.54 -3.80
C ASP A 60 8.04 25.91 -3.22
N VAL A 61 8.93 26.67 -3.87
CA VAL A 61 9.30 28.02 -3.42
C VAL A 61 8.11 28.97 -3.55
N GLY A 62 7.30 28.83 -4.60
CA GLY A 62 6.08 29.60 -4.79
C GLY A 62 5.03 29.32 -3.72
N GLU A 63 4.91 28.06 -3.28
CA GLU A 63 3.91 27.64 -2.30
C GLU A 63 4.35 27.82 -0.83
N LYS A 64 5.59 27.44 -0.51
CA LYS A 64 6.12 27.36 0.87
C LYS A 64 7.10 28.48 1.21
N GLY A 65 7.63 29.17 0.21
CA GLY A 65 8.69 30.18 0.36
C GLY A 65 10.10 29.58 0.42
N TRP A 66 11.08 30.37 -0.03
CA TRP A 66 12.48 29.95 -0.22
C TRP A 66 13.11 29.27 1.01
N SER A 67 12.95 29.88 2.19
CA SER A 67 13.56 29.39 3.44
C SER A 67 13.05 27.98 3.80
N ALA A 68 11.72 27.80 3.80
CA ALA A 68 11.10 26.52 4.13
C ALA A 68 11.49 25.42 3.13
N THR A 69 11.41 25.72 1.83
CA THR A 69 11.77 24.77 0.77
C THR A 69 13.23 24.33 0.88
N THR A 70 14.16 25.26 1.08
CA THR A 70 15.59 24.92 1.17
C THR A 70 15.94 24.15 2.44
N SER A 71 15.33 24.50 3.58
CA SER A 71 15.46 23.73 4.82
C SER A 71 14.96 22.28 4.65
N GLU A 72 13.77 22.11 4.06
CA GLU A 72 13.20 20.79 3.80
C GLU A 72 14.08 19.95 2.87
N ARG A 73 14.58 20.54 1.77
CA ARG A 73 15.52 19.88 0.85
C ARG A 73 16.80 19.46 1.55
N TRP A 74 17.32 20.30 2.45
CA TRP A 74 18.51 20.01 3.21
C TRP A 74 18.31 18.85 4.20
N MET A 75 17.16 18.78 4.87
CA MET A 75 16.81 17.66 5.75
C MET A 75 16.79 16.32 4.99
N TRP A 76 16.08 16.27 3.86
CA TRP A 76 16.06 15.07 3.00
C TRP A 76 17.46 14.66 2.55
N ALA A 77 18.29 15.62 2.16
CA ALA A 77 19.68 15.39 1.75
C ALA A 77 20.55 14.86 2.90
N GLN A 78 20.40 15.40 4.11
CA GLN A 78 21.13 14.94 5.31
C GLN A 78 20.74 13.51 5.71
N MET A 79 19.45 13.16 5.63
CA MET A 79 18.96 11.81 5.84
C MET A 79 19.37 10.85 4.72
N LYS A 80 19.86 11.36 3.58
CA LYS A 80 20.15 10.59 2.36
C LYS A 80 18.91 9.83 1.87
N MET A 81 17.75 10.45 2.00
CA MET A 81 16.46 9.90 1.60
C MET A 81 15.84 10.78 0.51
N ASN A 82 14.93 10.19 -0.25
CA ASN A 82 14.20 10.89 -1.30
C ASN A 82 12.70 10.87 -0.94
N PRO A 83 12.01 12.02 -0.84
CA PRO A 83 10.59 12.09 -0.48
C PRO A 83 9.66 11.37 -1.46
N THR A 84 10.17 11.06 -2.65
CA THR A 84 9.41 10.32 -3.67
C THR A 84 9.63 8.81 -3.57
N ASP A 85 10.53 8.32 -2.72
CA ASP A 85 10.93 6.91 -2.63
C ASP A 85 9.98 6.09 -1.76
N LEU A 86 8.79 5.81 -2.30
CA LEU A 86 7.68 5.14 -1.60
C LEU A 86 7.73 3.61 -1.64
N ALA A 87 8.47 3.04 -2.59
CA ALA A 87 8.62 1.60 -2.78
C ALA A 87 9.98 1.32 -3.44
N ASP A 88 10.73 0.32 -2.96
CA ASP A 88 12.07 0.07 -3.54
C ASP A 88 11.99 -0.53 -4.94
N VAL A 89 10.88 -1.17 -5.31
CA VAL A 89 10.62 -1.68 -6.67
C VAL A 89 9.25 -1.20 -7.13
N SER A 90 9.22 -0.52 -8.28
CA SER A 90 8.02 0.11 -8.83
C SER A 90 7.38 -0.71 -9.96
N GLY A 91 6.21 -0.26 -10.43
CA GLY A 91 5.50 -0.80 -11.59
C GLY A 91 6.25 -0.71 -12.92
N ALA A 92 7.44 -0.06 -12.95
CA ALA A 92 8.35 -0.18 -14.08
C ALA A 92 8.97 -1.59 -14.20
N THR A 93 9.05 -2.31 -13.08
CA THR A 93 9.58 -3.68 -12.99
C THR A 93 8.49 -4.67 -12.57
N TYR A 94 7.55 -4.24 -11.73
CA TYR A 94 6.46 -5.08 -11.27
C TYR A 94 5.23 -5.04 -12.16
N THR A 95 4.67 -6.22 -12.42
CA THR A 95 3.28 -6.40 -12.82
C THR A 95 2.47 -6.80 -11.60
N TYR A 96 1.43 -6.04 -11.29
CA TYR A 96 0.56 -6.33 -10.15
C TYR A 96 -0.58 -7.23 -10.59
N LEU A 97 -0.82 -8.30 -9.84
CA LEU A 97 -1.76 -9.37 -10.21
C LEU A 97 -2.90 -9.45 -9.20
N MET A 98 -4.08 -9.80 -9.71
CA MET A 98 -5.24 -10.20 -8.92
C MET A 98 -5.62 -11.62 -9.28
N ASN A 99 -5.59 -12.54 -8.31
CA ASN A 99 -5.82 -13.96 -8.52
C ASN A 99 -4.95 -14.54 -9.65
N GLY A 100 -3.68 -14.12 -9.70
CA GLY A 100 -2.71 -14.53 -10.73
C GLY A 100 -2.94 -13.92 -12.12
N GLN A 101 -3.90 -13.02 -12.28
CA GLN A 101 -4.21 -12.38 -13.55
C GLN A 101 -3.63 -10.97 -13.60
N ALA A 102 -2.97 -10.65 -14.73
CA ALA A 102 -2.48 -9.31 -15.01
C ALA A 102 -3.64 -8.31 -15.20
N PRO A 103 -3.41 -7.00 -15.09
CA PRO A 103 -4.49 -6.01 -15.10
C PRO A 103 -5.33 -6.02 -16.38
N ASN A 104 -4.74 -6.38 -17.52
CA ASN A 104 -5.45 -6.51 -18.80
C ASN A 104 -6.30 -7.80 -18.90
N MET A 105 -5.95 -8.85 -18.16
CA MET A 105 -6.70 -10.11 -18.12
C MET A 105 -8.00 -9.97 -17.32
N ASN A 106 -8.00 -9.11 -16.29
CA ASN A 106 -9.19 -8.69 -15.54
C ASN A 106 -9.97 -9.87 -14.92
N TRP A 107 -9.57 -10.29 -13.73
CA TRP A 107 -10.31 -11.31 -12.98
C TRP A 107 -11.79 -10.91 -12.82
N THR A 108 -12.73 -11.83 -13.01
CA THR A 108 -14.17 -11.54 -12.90
C THR A 108 -14.84 -12.35 -11.79
N GLY A 109 -15.52 -11.66 -10.87
CA GLY A 109 -16.38 -12.25 -9.85
C GLY A 109 -17.85 -12.02 -10.16
N LEU A 110 -18.62 -13.09 -10.42
CA LEU A 110 -20.06 -12.98 -10.66
C LEU A 110 -20.84 -12.77 -9.36
N PHE A 111 -21.96 -12.04 -9.45
CA PHE A 111 -22.90 -11.85 -8.33
C PHE A 111 -24.36 -11.76 -8.79
N LYS A 112 -25.30 -11.90 -7.85
CA LYS A 112 -26.71 -11.50 -8.03
C LYS A 112 -26.94 -10.10 -7.47
N PRO A 113 -27.74 -9.24 -8.11
CA PRO A 113 -28.00 -7.91 -7.58
C PRO A 113 -28.52 -7.96 -6.13
N ARG A 114 -27.94 -7.13 -5.25
CA ARG A 114 -28.20 -7.05 -3.80
C ARG A 114 -27.80 -8.30 -3.01
N GLU A 115 -26.95 -9.16 -3.57
CA GLU A 115 -26.30 -10.26 -2.85
C GLU A 115 -25.22 -9.66 -1.94
N ARG A 116 -25.17 -10.07 -0.68
CA ARG A 116 -24.04 -9.77 0.22
C ARG A 116 -22.90 -10.72 -0.10
N ILE A 117 -21.80 -10.14 -0.55
CA ILE A 117 -20.61 -10.86 -0.98
C ILE A 117 -19.52 -10.61 0.03
N ARG A 118 -18.91 -11.68 0.53
CA ARG A 118 -17.62 -11.62 1.21
C ARG A 118 -16.50 -11.59 0.18
N LEU A 119 -15.65 -10.57 0.24
CA LEU A 119 -14.37 -10.54 -0.44
C LEU A 119 -13.27 -10.77 0.60
N ARG A 120 -12.50 -11.84 0.43
CA ARG A 120 -11.33 -12.14 1.28
C ARG A 120 -10.07 -11.60 0.60
N PHE A 121 -9.63 -10.43 1.00
CA PHE A 121 -8.39 -9.86 0.51
C PHE A 121 -7.20 -10.51 1.20
N ILE A 122 -6.22 -10.92 0.41
CA ILE A 122 -4.95 -11.47 0.88
C ILE A 122 -3.85 -10.78 0.09
N ASN A 123 -2.94 -10.10 0.77
CA ASN A 123 -1.76 -9.54 0.11
C ASN A 123 -0.58 -10.50 0.23
N GLY A 124 -0.40 -11.33 -0.80
CA GLY A 124 0.71 -12.29 -0.92
C GLY A 124 1.93 -11.73 -1.65
N SER A 125 2.05 -10.41 -1.76
CA SER A 125 3.15 -9.73 -2.47
C SER A 125 4.48 -9.88 -1.75
N SER A 126 5.58 -9.65 -2.47
CA SER A 126 6.92 -9.61 -1.88
C SER A 126 7.21 -8.30 -1.14
N MET A 127 6.63 -7.18 -1.61
CA MET A 127 6.85 -5.84 -1.05
C MET A 127 5.61 -4.96 -1.14
N THR A 128 4.79 -5.13 -2.17
CA THR A 128 3.82 -4.11 -2.55
C THR A 128 2.69 -3.95 -1.54
N TYR A 129 2.46 -2.71 -1.10
CA TYR A 129 1.25 -2.33 -0.37
C TYR A 129 0.23 -1.85 -1.38
N PHE A 130 -1.03 -2.27 -1.21
CA PHE A 130 -2.12 -1.89 -2.10
C PHE A 130 -3.13 -1.01 -1.38
N ASP A 131 -3.57 0.04 -2.08
CA ASP A 131 -4.79 0.76 -1.73
C ASP A 131 -5.93 0.18 -2.56
N VAL A 132 -6.85 -0.50 -1.88
CA VAL A 132 -7.95 -1.25 -2.46
C VAL A 132 -9.23 -0.44 -2.34
N ARG A 133 -9.92 -0.26 -3.48
CA ARG A 133 -11.22 0.42 -3.55
C ARG A 133 -12.12 -0.21 -4.61
N ILE A 134 -13.42 0.02 -4.47
CA ILE A 134 -14.44 -0.37 -5.46
C ILE A 134 -15.32 0.85 -5.73
N PRO A 135 -15.00 1.70 -6.73
CA PRO A 135 -15.77 2.92 -6.96
C PRO A 135 -17.25 2.64 -7.18
N GLY A 136 -18.09 3.36 -6.43
CA GLY A 136 -19.55 3.16 -6.42
C GLY A 136 -20.03 2.04 -5.49
N LEU A 137 -19.15 1.38 -4.73
CA LEU A 137 -19.50 0.31 -3.80
C LEU A 137 -18.68 0.40 -2.50
N LYS A 138 -19.34 0.75 -1.39
CA LYS A 138 -18.68 0.78 -0.07
C LYS A 138 -18.33 -0.63 0.40
N MET A 139 -17.20 -0.74 1.09
CA MET A 139 -16.74 -1.98 1.71
C MET A 139 -17.00 -1.91 3.22
N THR A 140 -17.53 -2.98 3.79
CA THR A 140 -17.65 -3.11 5.26
C THR A 140 -16.62 -4.12 5.75
N VAL A 141 -15.55 -3.66 6.39
CA VAL A 141 -14.52 -4.53 6.98
C VAL A 141 -15.12 -5.25 8.17
N VAL A 142 -15.05 -6.59 8.17
CA VAL A 142 -15.60 -7.45 9.22
C VAL A 142 -14.55 -8.37 9.86
N ALA A 143 -13.41 -8.57 9.21
CA ALA A 143 -12.25 -9.22 9.82
C ALA A 143 -10.93 -8.60 9.33
N SER A 144 -9.92 -8.66 10.21
CA SER A 144 -8.53 -8.29 9.93
C SER A 144 -7.66 -9.41 10.49
N ASP A 145 -6.77 -9.96 9.67
CA ASP A 145 -5.84 -11.04 10.05
C ASP A 145 -6.50 -12.24 10.73
N GLY A 146 -7.63 -12.65 10.17
CA GLY A 146 -8.43 -13.78 10.67
C GLY A 146 -9.22 -13.51 11.95
N LEU A 147 -9.13 -12.31 12.52
CA LEU A 147 -9.89 -11.90 13.70
C LEU A 147 -11.09 -11.04 13.31
N HIS A 148 -12.26 -11.37 13.86
CA HIS A 148 -13.45 -10.55 13.70
C HIS A 148 -13.25 -9.19 14.36
N VAL A 149 -13.63 -8.14 13.64
CA VAL A 149 -13.61 -6.75 14.13
C VAL A 149 -15.02 -6.20 14.23
N LYS A 150 -15.19 -5.09 14.94
CA LYS A 150 -16.42 -4.31 14.83
C LYS A 150 -16.54 -3.81 13.38
N PRO A 151 -17.69 -3.99 12.71
CA PRO A 151 -17.83 -3.58 11.32
C PRO A 151 -17.46 -2.11 11.08
N VAL A 152 -16.57 -1.85 10.12
CA VAL A 152 -16.18 -0.49 9.73
C VAL A 152 -16.44 -0.31 8.24
N VAL A 153 -17.21 0.72 7.91
CA VAL A 153 -17.53 1.06 6.51
C VAL A 153 -16.45 1.98 5.97
N VAL A 154 -15.85 1.61 4.85
CA VAL A 154 -14.75 2.33 4.19
C VAL A 154 -14.99 2.44 2.69
N ASP A 155 -14.45 3.50 2.08
CA ASP A 155 -14.40 3.66 0.62
C ASP A 155 -13.11 3.07 0.03
N GLU A 156 -12.03 3.08 0.81
CA GLU A 156 -10.72 2.54 0.48
C GLU A 156 -10.08 1.93 1.73
N LEU A 157 -9.29 0.87 1.55
CA LEU A 157 -8.46 0.31 2.60
C LEU A 157 -7.05 0.06 2.06
N ARG A 158 -6.04 0.32 2.89
CA ARG A 158 -4.65 -0.07 2.61
C ARG A 158 -4.40 -1.46 3.17
N ILE A 159 -3.79 -2.34 2.38
CA ILE A 159 -3.39 -3.68 2.79
C ILE A 159 -1.87 -3.84 2.59
N ALA A 160 -1.16 -4.03 3.69
CA ALA A 160 0.27 -4.33 3.71
C ALA A 160 0.54 -5.78 3.34
N VAL A 161 1.81 -6.10 3.08
CA VAL A 161 2.23 -7.47 2.78
C VAL A 161 1.89 -8.40 3.95
N ALA A 162 1.38 -9.59 3.63
CA ALA A 162 0.97 -10.65 4.55
C ALA A 162 -0.29 -10.33 5.39
N GLU A 163 -0.92 -9.17 5.22
CA GLU A 163 -2.21 -8.89 5.84
C GLU A 163 -3.36 -9.57 5.08
N THR A 164 -4.45 -9.80 5.82
CA THR A 164 -5.71 -10.28 5.26
C THR A 164 -6.88 -9.45 5.79
N PHE A 165 -7.84 -9.15 4.92
CA PHE A 165 -9.07 -8.45 5.29
C PHE A 165 -10.27 -9.17 4.69
N ASP A 166 -11.27 -9.43 5.53
CA ASP A 166 -12.59 -9.81 5.03
C ASP A 166 -13.47 -8.56 4.99
N VAL A 167 -14.04 -8.29 3.82
CA VAL A 167 -15.04 -7.23 3.66
C VAL A 167 -16.34 -7.79 3.12
N ILE A 168 -17.45 -7.18 3.54
CA ILE A 168 -18.76 -7.40 2.95
C ILE A 168 -19.11 -6.24 2.02
N VAL A 169 -19.59 -6.58 0.83
CA VAL A 169 -20.15 -5.64 -0.14
C VAL A 169 -21.53 -6.12 -0.59
N GLU A 170 -22.39 -5.18 -0.98
CA GLU A 170 -23.75 -5.47 -1.49
C GLU A 170 -23.99 -4.71 -2.80
N PRO A 171 -23.50 -5.22 -3.94
CA PRO A 171 -23.59 -4.51 -5.22
C PRO A 171 -25.00 -4.51 -5.80
N ALA A 172 -25.39 -3.40 -6.43
CA ALA A 172 -26.58 -3.34 -7.27
C ALA A 172 -26.34 -4.04 -8.63
N ASP A 173 -27.34 -4.08 -9.51
CA ASP A 173 -27.15 -4.61 -10.86
C ASP A 173 -26.09 -3.79 -11.64
N GLY A 174 -25.18 -4.47 -12.35
CA GLY A 174 -24.15 -3.82 -13.13
C GLY A 174 -22.77 -4.46 -12.99
N ALA A 175 -21.73 -3.63 -13.08
CA ALA A 175 -20.35 -4.02 -12.89
C ALA A 175 -19.62 -2.98 -12.05
N TYR A 176 -18.66 -3.44 -11.27
CA TYR A 176 -17.83 -2.63 -10.40
C TYR A 176 -16.37 -3.06 -10.56
N THR A 177 -15.46 -2.12 -10.76
CA THR A 177 -14.03 -2.44 -10.80
C THR A 177 -13.51 -2.56 -9.38
N LEU A 178 -13.03 -3.75 -9.05
CA LEU A 178 -12.20 -3.97 -7.88
C LEU A 178 -10.79 -3.50 -8.24
N PHE A 179 -10.35 -2.40 -7.64
CA PHE A 179 -9.12 -1.71 -8.02
C PHE A 179 -8.14 -1.73 -6.85
N ALA A 180 -6.93 -2.21 -7.10
CA ALA A 180 -5.86 -2.28 -6.10
C ALA A 180 -4.62 -1.59 -6.66
N GLN A 181 -4.44 -0.31 -6.36
CA GLN A 181 -3.28 0.45 -6.83
C GLN A 181 -2.11 0.31 -5.86
N SER A 182 -0.88 0.33 -6.38
CA SER A 182 0.32 0.34 -5.54
C SER A 182 0.40 1.64 -4.73
N MET A 183 0.92 1.55 -3.50
CA MET A 183 1.10 2.72 -2.61
C MET A 183 1.92 3.84 -3.27
N ASP A 184 2.89 3.50 -4.11
CA ASP A 184 3.74 4.45 -4.84
C ASP A 184 3.11 5.00 -6.13
N ARG A 185 1.87 4.60 -6.46
CA ARG A 185 1.09 5.04 -7.64
C ARG A 185 1.77 4.76 -8.98
N THR A 186 2.56 3.69 -9.08
CA THR A 186 3.24 3.33 -10.34
C THR A 186 2.53 2.23 -11.13
N GLY A 187 1.50 1.61 -10.55
CA GLY A 187 0.59 0.73 -11.27
C GLY A 187 -0.53 0.20 -10.37
N PHE A 188 -1.27 -0.77 -10.88
CA PHE A 188 -2.40 -1.36 -10.18
C PHE A 188 -2.65 -2.79 -10.62
N ALA A 189 -3.32 -3.57 -9.78
CA ALA A 189 -4.06 -4.77 -10.14
C ALA A 189 -5.55 -4.43 -10.24
N ARG A 190 -6.30 -5.16 -11.08
CA ARG A 190 -7.75 -5.00 -11.17
C ARG A 190 -8.50 -6.30 -11.40
N GLY A 191 -9.75 -6.28 -10.98
CA GLY A 191 -10.78 -7.24 -11.35
C GLY A 191 -12.13 -6.54 -11.52
N THR A 192 -13.14 -7.29 -11.92
CA THR A 192 -14.51 -6.82 -12.11
C THR A 192 -15.46 -7.71 -11.33
N LEU A 193 -16.20 -7.12 -10.40
CA LEU A 193 -17.41 -7.73 -9.86
C LEU A 193 -18.56 -7.40 -10.82
N THR A 194 -19.32 -8.40 -11.28
CA THR A 194 -20.42 -8.14 -12.22
C THR A 194 -21.62 -9.05 -12.05
N SER A 195 -22.82 -8.51 -12.28
CA SER A 195 -24.06 -9.28 -12.34
C SER A 195 -24.21 -10.11 -13.62
N ARG A 196 -23.43 -9.81 -14.67
CA ARG A 196 -23.56 -10.45 -15.99
C ARG A 196 -22.19 -10.76 -16.60
N PRO A 197 -21.95 -11.98 -17.10
CA PRO A 197 -20.69 -12.32 -17.76
C PRO A 197 -20.33 -11.34 -18.87
N GLY A 198 -19.06 -10.92 -18.91
CA GLY A 198 -18.52 -10.04 -19.96
C GLY A 198 -18.77 -8.54 -19.75
N LEU A 199 -19.64 -8.13 -18.81
CA LEU A 199 -19.81 -6.72 -18.47
C LEU A 199 -18.62 -6.23 -17.65
N GLN A 200 -18.06 -5.08 -18.02
CA GLN A 200 -16.92 -4.45 -17.34
C GLN A 200 -17.28 -3.03 -16.92
N ALA A 201 -16.69 -2.58 -15.80
CA ALA A 201 -16.76 -1.21 -15.36
C ALA A 201 -15.53 -0.41 -15.81
N VAL A 202 -15.65 0.91 -15.75
CA VAL A 202 -14.55 1.84 -16.06
C VAL A 202 -13.42 1.61 -15.07
N VAL A 203 -12.20 1.48 -15.59
CA VAL A 203 -11.00 1.42 -14.76
C VAL A 203 -10.72 2.82 -14.22
N PRO A 204 -10.65 3.00 -12.89
CA PRO A 204 -10.31 4.29 -12.30
C PRO A 204 -8.90 4.72 -12.71
N PRO A 205 -8.63 6.04 -12.83
CA PRO A 205 -7.26 6.50 -12.93
C PRO A 205 -6.51 6.21 -11.63
N LEU A 206 -5.18 6.15 -11.73
CA LEU A 206 -4.31 6.18 -10.56
C LEU A 206 -4.44 7.53 -9.86
N ASP A 207 -4.40 7.51 -8.53
CA ASP A 207 -4.35 8.74 -7.76
C ASP A 207 -3.00 9.45 -7.94
N PRO A 208 -2.94 10.76 -7.68
CA PRO A 208 -1.67 11.48 -7.63
C PRO A 208 -0.69 10.82 -6.66
N ARG A 209 0.59 10.76 -7.03
CA ARG A 209 1.65 10.21 -6.18
C ARG A 209 1.78 11.06 -4.91
N PRO A 210 1.69 10.47 -3.71
CA PRO A 210 1.97 11.20 -2.50
C PRO A 210 3.46 11.54 -2.40
N LEU A 211 3.80 12.55 -1.60
CA LEU A 211 5.17 12.82 -1.18
C LEU A 211 5.28 12.48 0.29
N LEU A 212 6.37 11.82 0.67
CA LEU A 212 6.71 11.67 2.07
C LEU A 212 7.02 13.05 2.64
N SER A 213 6.55 13.26 3.85
CA SER A 213 6.79 14.42 4.69
C SER A 213 7.79 14.08 5.80
N MET A 214 8.23 15.09 6.54
CA MET A 214 9.02 14.86 7.75
C MET A 214 8.22 14.14 8.84
N ASP A 215 6.90 14.27 8.83
CA ASP A 215 6.03 13.58 9.78
C ASP A 215 6.04 12.07 9.51
N ASP A 216 6.08 11.66 8.25
CA ASP A 216 6.21 10.25 7.86
C ASP A 216 7.56 9.65 8.27
N MET A 217 8.57 10.50 8.51
CA MET A 217 9.88 10.11 9.03
C MET A 217 9.92 10.12 10.58
N GLY A 218 8.80 10.41 11.25
CA GLY A 218 8.74 10.54 12.71
C GLY A 218 9.39 11.81 13.25
N MET A 219 9.61 12.81 12.39
CA MET A 219 10.28 14.07 12.73
C MET A 219 9.29 15.23 12.92
N ALA A 220 8.01 14.91 13.12
CA ALA A 220 6.96 15.88 13.39
C ALA A 220 7.30 16.74 14.62
N GLY A 221 7.37 18.06 14.45
CA GLY A 221 7.61 19.01 15.53
C GLY A 221 9.08 19.26 15.92
N MET A 222 10.05 18.80 15.12
CA MET A 222 11.44 19.25 15.22
C MET A 222 11.54 20.71 14.75
N ASP A 223 11.19 21.64 15.62
CA ASP A 223 11.28 23.08 15.38
C ASP A 223 12.74 23.47 15.13
N HIS A 224 13.04 24.08 13.99
CA HIS A 224 14.39 24.40 13.50
C HIS A 224 15.10 25.53 14.29
N GLY A 225 14.67 25.83 15.52
CA GLY A 225 15.14 26.95 16.30
C GLY A 225 16.34 26.69 17.22
N SER A 226 16.82 25.46 17.41
CA SER A 226 17.76 25.18 18.51
C SER A 226 18.90 24.18 18.25
N MET A 227 19.30 23.96 16.99
CA MET A 227 20.59 23.30 16.73
C MET A 227 21.76 24.28 16.93
N ASN A 228 22.05 24.59 18.20
CA ASN A 228 23.29 25.26 18.58
C ASN A 228 24.44 24.26 18.41
N HIS A 229 25.28 24.43 17.39
CA HIS A 229 26.43 23.59 17.06
C HIS A 229 27.60 23.64 18.07
N SER A 230 27.33 23.90 19.36
CA SER A 230 28.35 24.06 20.39
C SER A 230 28.28 23.06 21.56
N ALA A 231 27.43 22.04 21.51
CA ALA A 231 27.41 21.01 22.55
C ALA A 231 28.02 19.71 22.05
N LYS A 232 29.26 19.41 22.47
CA LYS A 232 29.81 18.06 22.43
C LYS A 232 28.88 17.13 23.23
N PRO A 233 28.52 15.93 22.75
CA PRO A 233 27.82 14.97 23.57
C PRO A 233 28.74 14.55 24.71
N ALA A 234 28.33 14.85 25.94
CA ALA A 234 28.91 14.26 27.14
C ALA A 234 28.56 12.77 27.16
N MET A 235 29.58 11.94 27.04
CA MET A 235 29.52 10.52 27.38
C MET A 235 29.44 10.41 28.90
N ASP A 236 28.23 10.29 29.45
CA ASP A 236 28.03 9.89 30.85
C ASP A 236 27.28 8.55 30.93
N GLY A 237 28.06 7.52 31.22
CA GLY A 237 27.76 6.35 32.04
C GLY A 237 26.43 5.61 31.86
N MET A 238 26.43 4.54 31.06
CA MET A 238 25.66 3.33 31.41
C MET A 238 26.62 2.21 31.79
N ALA A 239 26.75 2.00 33.10
CA ALA A 239 27.37 0.82 33.68
C ALA A 239 26.53 -0.43 33.34
N GLY A 240 27.22 -1.53 33.06
CA GLY A 240 26.66 -2.76 32.49
C GLY A 240 25.58 -3.43 33.31
N MET A 241 24.61 -4.03 32.59
CA MET A 241 23.70 -5.02 33.14
C MET A 241 24.38 -6.39 33.14
N ASP A 242 24.59 -6.95 34.32
CA ASP A 242 25.06 -8.32 34.55
C ASP A 242 23.88 -9.29 34.37
N HIS A 243 24.05 -10.26 33.47
CA HIS A 243 23.05 -11.29 33.13
C HIS A 243 23.27 -12.63 33.87
N SER A 244 24.04 -12.68 34.96
CA SER A 244 24.38 -13.93 35.65
C SER A 244 23.30 -14.54 36.55
N LYS A 245 22.04 -14.12 36.45
CA LYS A 245 20.90 -14.79 37.11
C LYS A 245 19.65 -14.82 36.23
N MET A 246 19.65 -15.76 35.28
CA MET A 246 18.43 -16.47 34.85
C MET A 246 18.75 -17.96 34.81
#